data_AF-A0A7X6ANE3-F1
#
_entry.id   AF-A0A7X6ANE3-F1
#
_cell.length_a   1.000
_cell.length_b   1.000
_cell.length_c   1.000
_cell.angle_alpha   90.00
_cell.angle_beta   90.00
_cell.angle_gamma   90.00
#
_symmetry.space_group_name_H-M   'P 1'
#
loop_
_entity.id
_entity.type
_entity.pdbx_description
1 polymer ?
#
loop_
_entity_poly.entity_id
_entity_poly.type
_entity_poly.pdbx_seq_one_letter_code
_entity_poly.pdbx_strand_id
1 'polypeptide(L)'
;MTTVDVRVRVCINDNRGEYSFRCPECTMTVVKPAEPRTIDLLVASGVAMDTWTLPAELQEAKVGKPITHDDLLDFHDKLHDTSSWNEAIEHLLDG
;
A
#
# COMPACT_ATOMS: atom_id res chain seq x y z
N MET A 1 5.33 3.08 -24.20
CA MET A 1 4.32 2.66 -23.20
C MET A 1 3.10 2.21 -23.97
N THR A 2 2.62 1.02 -23.66
CA THR A 2 1.50 0.35 -24.31
C THR A 2 0.41 0.04 -23.27
N THR A 3 -0.72 -0.48 -23.70
CA THR A 3 -1.85 -0.80 -22.81
C THR A 3 -1.52 -1.87 -21.77
N VAL A 4 -0.51 -2.72 -22.01
CA VAL A 4 -0.02 -3.71 -21.04
C VAL A 4 0.87 -3.10 -19.95
N ASP A 5 1.42 -1.91 -20.17
CA ASP A 5 2.27 -1.20 -19.22
C ASP A 5 1.47 -0.34 -18.22
N VAL A 6 0.15 -0.25 -18.43
CA VAL A 6 -0.77 0.55 -17.63
C VAL A 6 -1.73 -0.39 -16.89
N ARG A 7 -2.04 -0.06 -15.64
CA ARG A 7 -3.09 -0.72 -14.85
C ARG A 7 -4.04 0.33 -14.32
N VAL A 8 -5.33 0.07 -14.43
CA VAL A 8 -6.37 0.88 -13.82
C VAL A 8 -6.84 0.21 -12.55
N ARG A 9 -7.12 0.98 -11.50
CA ARG A 9 -7.88 0.47 -10.34
C ARG A 9 -8.96 1.44 -9.89
N VAL A 10 -10.08 0.88 -9.44
CA VAL A 10 -11.21 1.64 -8.90
C VAL A 10 -11.53 1.17 -7.49
N CYS A 11 -11.66 2.12 -6.56
CA CYS A 11 -12.06 1.83 -5.19
C CYS A 11 -13.55 1.53 -5.12
N ILE A 12 -13.95 0.40 -4.56
CA ILE A 12 -15.37 0.06 -4.46
C ILE A 12 -16.10 0.86 -3.37
N ASN A 13 -15.37 1.43 -2.39
CA ASN A 13 -15.97 2.15 -1.28
C ASN A 13 -16.39 3.58 -1.64
N ASP A 14 -15.63 4.25 -2.51
CA ASP A 14 -15.84 5.67 -2.84
C ASP A 14 -15.75 5.99 -4.34
N ASN A 15 -15.64 4.96 -5.19
CA ASN A 15 -15.58 5.04 -6.65
C ASN A 15 -14.42 5.90 -7.19
N ARG A 16 -13.37 6.12 -6.40
CA ARG A 16 -12.15 6.81 -6.86
C ARG A 16 -11.35 5.91 -7.79
N GLY A 17 -11.07 6.42 -8.98
CA GLY A 17 -10.24 5.77 -9.99
C GLY A 17 -8.80 6.31 -9.99
N GLU A 18 -7.86 5.43 -10.26
CA GLU A 18 -6.47 5.77 -10.54
C GLU A 18 -5.92 4.85 -11.64
N TYR A 19 -4.90 5.34 -12.36
CA TYR A 19 -4.08 4.50 -13.21
C TYR A 19 -2.64 4.51 -12.75
N SER A 20 -1.93 3.43 -13.04
CA SER A 20 -0.53 3.26 -12.69
C SER A 20 0.28 2.68 -13.84
N PHE A 21 1.56 3.03 -13.89
CA PHE A 21 2.52 2.50 -14.87
C PHE A 21 3.93 2.54 -14.28
N ARG A 22 4.85 1.77 -14.87
CA ARG A 22 6.26 1.78 -14.46
C ARG A 22 7.02 2.88 -15.21
N CYS A 23 7.63 3.81 -14.50
CA CYS A 23 8.46 4.84 -15.10
C CYS A 23 9.67 4.20 -15.79
N PRO A 24 9.94 4.46 -17.08
CA PRO A 24 11.07 3.84 -17.78
C PRO A 24 12.43 4.37 -17.31
N GLU A 25 12.48 5.51 -16.62
CA GLU A 25 13.73 6.11 -16.13
C GLU A 25 14.09 5.59 -14.74
N CYS A 26 13.24 5.87 -13.74
CA CYS A 26 13.51 5.50 -12.35
C CYS A 26 12.96 4.12 -11.98
N THR A 27 12.22 3.45 -12.87
CA THR A 27 11.70 2.10 -12.66
C THR A 27 10.62 2.01 -11.55
N MET A 28 10.25 3.13 -10.93
CA MET A 28 9.20 3.22 -9.91
C MET A 28 7.80 3.18 -10.52
N THR A 29 6.84 2.67 -9.75
CA THR A 29 5.42 2.76 -10.09
C THR A 29 4.93 4.19 -9.87
N VAL A 30 4.45 4.81 -10.94
CA VAL A 30 3.76 6.11 -10.88
C VAL A 30 2.27 5.83 -10.79
N VAL A 31 1.61 6.41 -9.79
CA VAL A 31 0.16 6.34 -9.61
C VAL A 31 -0.43 7.73 -9.82
N LYS A 32 -1.50 7.82 -10.60
CA LYS A 32 -2.18 9.08 -10.91
C LYS A 32 -3.69 8.94 -10.68
N PRO A 33 -4.33 9.86 -9.94
CA PRO A 33 -5.79 9.89 -9.87
C PRO A 33 -6.36 10.18 -11.24
N ALA A 34 -7.52 9.61 -11.54
CA ALA A 34 -8.20 9.79 -12.81
C ALA A 34 -9.71 9.95 -12.61
N GLU A 35 -10.27 10.87 -13.38
CA GLU A 35 -11.70 11.06 -13.45
C GLU A 35 -12.37 9.88 -14.19
N PRO A 36 -13.66 9.61 -13.95
CA PRO A 36 -14.37 8.47 -14.56
C PRO A 36 -14.21 8.38 -16.08
N ARG A 37 -14.29 9.53 -16.77
CA ARG A 37 -14.10 9.57 -18.23
C ARG A 37 -12.71 9.08 -18.68
N THR A 38 -11.66 9.39 -17.93
CA THR A 38 -10.30 8.91 -18.23
C THR A 38 -10.20 7.41 -18.01
N ILE A 39 -10.81 6.92 -16.94
CA ILE A 39 -10.90 5.48 -16.63
C ILE A 39 -11.58 4.74 -17.78
N ASP A 40 -12.75 5.21 -18.22
CA ASP A 40 -13.52 4.62 -19.32
C ASP A 40 -12.70 4.55 -20.62
N LEU A 41 -11.98 5.62 -20.95
CA LEU A 41 -11.11 5.65 -22.14
C LEU A 41 -9.97 4.64 -22.06
N LEU A 42 -9.32 4.50 -20.90
CA LEU A 42 -8.24 3.54 -20.70
C LEU A 42 -8.75 2.11 -20.82
N VAL A 43 -9.87 1.79 -20.16
CA VAL A 43 -10.50 0.46 -20.24
C VAL A 43 -10.95 0.14 -21.66
N ALA A 44 -11.61 1.09 -22.34
CA ALA A 44 -12.01 0.94 -23.75
C ALA A 44 -10.82 0.72 -24.69
N SER A 45 -9.64 1.24 -24.33
CA SER A 45 -8.39 1.03 -25.07
C SER A 45 -7.73 -0.33 -24.76
N GLY A 46 -8.33 -1.16 -23.90
CA GLY A 46 -7.82 -2.49 -23.56
C GLY A 46 -6.87 -2.51 -22.36
N VAL A 47 -6.81 -1.44 -21.56
CA VAL A 47 -6.07 -1.44 -20.30
C VAL A 47 -6.80 -2.29 -19.28
N ALA A 48 -6.08 -3.16 -18.59
CA ALA A 48 -6.65 -4.00 -17.54
C ALA A 48 -7.08 -3.17 -16.31
N MET A 49 -8.25 -3.51 -15.77
CA MET A 49 -8.84 -2.85 -14.61
C MET A 49 -9.01 -3.85 -13.46
N ASP A 50 -8.59 -3.45 -12.27
CA ASP A 50 -8.83 -4.14 -11.02
C ASP A 50 -9.71 -3.29 -10.09
N THR A 51 -10.39 -3.93 -9.14
CA THR A 51 -11.11 -3.22 -8.07
C THR A 51 -10.41 -3.45 -6.74
N TRP A 52 -10.47 -2.46 -5.85
CA TRP A 52 -9.88 -2.56 -4.51
C TRP A 52 -10.81 -1.93 -3.47
N THR A 53 -10.60 -2.27 -2.20
CA THR A 53 -11.30 -1.68 -1.05
C THR A 53 -10.36 -0.85 -0.21
N LEU A 54 -10.90 0.15 0.48
CA LEU A 54 -10.18 0.82 1.57
C LEU A 54 -9.78 -0.22 2.63
N PRO A 55 -8.58 -0.08 3.21
CA PRO A 55 -8.11 -0.95 4.29
C PRO A 55 -9.03 -0.86 5.52
N ALA A 56 -9.27 -1.98 6.19
CA ALA A 56 -10.12 -2.03 7.39
C ALA A 56 -9.54 -1.13 8.50
N GLU A 57 -8.23 -1.03 8.57
CA GLU A 57 -7.44 -0.21 9.47
C GLU A 57 -7.81 1.28 9.37
N LEU A 58 -8.36 1.75 8.25
CA LEU A 58 -8.83 3.13 8.13
C LEU A 58 -10.05 3.42 9.01
N GLN A 59 -10.87 2.39 9.27
CA GLN A 59 -12.10 2.48 10.05
C GLN A 59 -11.95 1.96 11.48
N GLU A 60 -10.84 1.30 11.79
CA GLU A 60 -10.54 0.83 13.14
C GLU A 60 -10.49 1.99 14.14
N ALA A 61 -11.13 1.78 15.30
CA ALA A 61 -11.04 2.69 16.42
C ALA A 61 -9.57 2.82 16.85
N LYS A 62 -9.06 4.05 16.84
CA LYS A 62 -7.70 4.35 17.30
C LYS A 62 -7.70 4.38 18.82
N VAL A 63 -7.14 3.34 19.43
CA VAL A 63 -7.04 3.18 20.88
C VAL A 63 -5.57 3.21 21.30
N GLY A 64 -5.30 3.82 22.45
CA GLY A 64 -3.95 3.94 23.00
C GLY A 64 -3.35 5.33 22.81
N LYS A 65 -2.09 5.47 23.25
CA LYS A 65 -1.34 6.73 23.10
C LYS A 65 -0.97 6.94 21.63
N PRO A 66 -1.03 8.18 21.11
CA PRO A 66 -0.46 8.49 19.80
C PRO A 66 1.03 8.14 19.74
N ILE A 67 1.47 7.64 18.59
CA ILE A 67 2.89 7.36 18.32
C ILE A 67 3.66 8.69 18.33
N THR A 68 4.71 8.77 19.14
CA THR A 68 5.61 9.92 19.24
C THR A 68 6.94 9.63 18.56
N HIS A 69 7.81 10.64 18.52
CA HIS A 69 9.17 10.46 18.03
C HIS A 69 9.99 9.50 18.91
N ASP A 70 9.81 9.55 20.23
CA ASP A 70 10.49 8.64 21.16
C ASP A 70 10.13 7.18 20.89
N ASP A 71 8.87 6.90 20.55
CA ASP A 71 8.43 5.55 20.18
C ASP A 71 9.19 5.01 18.94
N LEU A 72 9.64 5.89 18.03
CA LEU A 72 10.47 5.50 16.88
C LEU A 72 11.91 5.17 17.27
N LEU A 73 12.47 5.91 18.23
CA LEU A 73 13.81 5.64 18.77
C LEU A 73 13.81 4.33 19.55
N ASP A 74 12.81 4.13 20.41
CA ASP A 74 12.61 2.88 21.14
C ASP A 74 12.45 1.69 20.18
N PHE A 75 11.71 1.86 19.08
CA PHE A 75 11.58 0.83 18.05
C PHE A 75 12.90 0.55 17.33
N HIS A 76 13.68 1.59 17.00
CA HIS A 76 15.00 1.45 16.39
C HIS A 76 15.96 0.66 17.28
N ASP A 77 16.05 1.01 18.55
CA ASP A 77 16.92 0.32 19.51
C ASP A 77 16.51 -1.15 19.65
N LYS A 78 15.21 -1.43 19.71
CA LYS A 78 14.68 -2.81 19.75
C LYS A 78 14.97 -3.61 18.49
N LEU A 79 14.97 -3.00 17.30
CA LEU A 79 15.35 -3.69 16.07
C LEU A 79 16.81 -4.17 16.08
N HIS A 80 17.67 -3.52 16.85
CA HIS A 80 19.08 -3.86 16.95
C HIS A 80 19.41 -4.81 18.12
N ASP A 81 18.45 -5.11 19.00
CA ASP A 81 18.61 -6.07 20.08
C ASP A 81 18.37 -7.52 19.61
N THR A 82 19.38 -8.10 18.96
CA THR A 82 19.31 -9.47 18.40
C THR A 82 19.05 -10.53 19.48
N SER A 83 19.50 -10.31 20.72
CA SER A 83 19.23 -11.21 21.84
C SER A 83 17.74 -11.33 22.14
N SER A 84 17.07 -10.19 22.33
CA SER A 84 15.63 -10.15 22.62
C SER A 84 14.80 -10.71 21.47
N TRP A 85 15.22 -10.50 20.21
CA TRP A 85 14.57 -11.12 19.05
C TRP A 85 14.70 -12.63 19.02
N ASN A 86 15.90 -13.16 19.30
CA ASN A 86 16.11 -14.61 19.30
C ASN A 86 15.27 -15.28 20.39
N GLU A 87 15.22 -14.73 21.60
CA GLU A 87 14.37 -15.23 22.69
C GLU A 87 12.88 -15.20 22.31
N ALA A 88 12.41 -14.09 21.72
CA ALA A 88 11.02 -13.98 21.27
C ALA A 88 10.66 -14.97 20.15
N ILE A 89 11.59 -15.24 19.22
CA ILE A 89 11.39 -16.22 18.14
C ILE A 89 11.41 -17.64 18.69
N GLU A 90 12.32 -17.97 19.60
CA GLU A 90 12.37 -19.28 20.29
C GLU A 90 11.02 -19.57 20.97
N HIS A 91 10.46 -18.59 21.69
CA HIS A 91 9.13 -18.73 22.31
C HIS A 91 7.98 -18.94 21.31
N LEU A 92 8.07 -18.41 20.09
CA LEU A 92 7.06 -18.64 19.04
C LEU A 92 7.20 -20.02 18.36
N LEU A 93 8.39 -20.63 18.42
CA LEU A 93 8.67 -21.94 17.84
C LEU A 93 8.43 -23.10 18.83
N ASP A 94 8.51 -22.83 20.13
CA ASP A 94 8.28 -23.81 21.20
C ASP A 94 6.81 -23.92 21.65
N GLY A 95 5.88 -23.25 20.94
CA GLY A 95 4.42 -23.36 21.13
C GLY A 95 3.73 -24.15 20.01
#